data_AF-A0A1R4GBH1-F1
#
_entry.id   AF-A0A1R4GBH1-F1
#
_cell.length_a   1.000
_cell.length_b   1.000
_cell.length_c   1.000
_cell.angle_alpha   90.00
_cell.angle_beta   90.00
_cell.angle_gamma   90.00
#
_symmetry.space_group_name_H-M   'P 1'
#
loop_
_entity.id
_entity.type
_entity.pdbx_description
1 polymer ?
#
loop_
_entity_poly.entity_id
_entity_poly.type
_entity_poly.pdbx_seq_one_letter_code
_entity_poly.pdbx_strand_id
1 'polypeptide(L)'
;MARKNYTDEFRQRAVDLFASTPGATLKGIAADLGISRGALREWVEKHGSGSTTTGTASTPAPARAESQAAKVLRLEAENARLEAEKLKLQTERDILRQAAKYFAGETNW
;
A
#
# COMPACT_ATOMS: atom_id res chain seq x y z
N MET A 1 34.39 -3.47 0.84
CA MET A 1 33.45 -4.39 0.16
C MET A 1 32.74 -3.64 -0.96
N ALA A 2 32.45 -4.29 -2.09
CA ALA A 2 31.67 -3.65 -3.16
C ALA A 2 30.23 -3.36 -2.69
N ARG A 3 29.72 -2.16 -2.98
CA ARG A 3 28.30 -1.85 -2.78
C ARG A 3 27.51 -2.60 -3.86
N LYS A 4 26.68 -3.57 -3.45
CA LYS A 4 25.68 -4.14 -4.36
C LYS A 4 24.58 -3.10 -4.55
N ASN A 5 24.38 -2.64 -5.78
CA ASN A 5 23.30 -1.72 -6.13
C ASN A 5 22.00 -2.52 -6.35
N TYR A 6 21.33 -2.89 -5.26
CA TYR A 6 19.98 -3.47 -5.32
C TYR A 6 18.99 -2.46 -5.89
N THR A 7 18.07 -2.88 -6.77
CA THR A 7 16.99 -2.04 -7.28
C THR A 7 15.99 -1.68 -6.18
N ASP A 8 15.34 -0.52 -6.28
CA ASP A 8 14.37 -0.10 -5.25
C ASP A 8 13.17 -1.05 -5.12
N GLU A 9 12.74 -1.70 -6.22
CA GLU A 9 11.77 -2.81 -6.17
C GLU A 9 12.24 -3.96 -5.25
N PHE A 10 13.50 -4.39 -5.37
CA PHE A 10 14.03 -5.46 -4.55
C PHE A 10 14.08 -5.06 -3.07
N ARG A 11 14.46 -3.81 -2.78
CA ARG A 11 14.47 -3.27 -1.42
C ARG A 11 13.07 -3.26 -0.82
N GLN A 12 12.07 -2.83 -1.59
CA GLN A 12 10.69 -2.79 -1.13
C GLN A 12 10.13 -4.19 -0.90
N ARG A 13 10.28 -5.13 -1.84
CA ARG A 13 9.87 -6.54 -1.64
C ARG A 13 10.54 -7.20 -0.43
N ALA A 14 11.80 -6.84 -0.11
CA ALA A 14 12.50 -7.32 1.08
C ALA A 14 11.92 -6.76 2.40
N VAL A 15 11.42 -5.50 2.39
CA VAL A 15 10.71 -4.88 3.52
C VAL A 15 9.31 -5.47 3.66
N ASP A 16 8.59 -5.66 2.54
CA ASP A 16 7.25 -6.26 2.51
C ASP A 16 7.29 -7.69 3.08
N LEU A 17 8.28 -8.51 2.68
CA LEU A 17 8.50 -9.86 3.21
C LEU A 17 8.75 -9.87 4.74
N PHE A 18 9.54 -8.92 5.24
CA PHE A 18 9.78 -8.77 6.68
C PHE A 18 8.51 -8.35 7.43
N ALA A 19 7.71 -7.44 6.88
CA ALA A 19 6.44 -7.02 7.47
C ALA A 19 5.36 -8.12 7.43
N SER A 20 5.33 -8.94 6.37
CA SER A 20 4.36 -10.02 6.18
C SER A 20 4.66 -11.31 6.96
N THR A 21 5.77 -11.39 7.70
CA THR A 21 6.21 -12.62 8.39
C THR A 21 6.29 -12.41 9.91
N PRO A 22 5.21 -12.64 10.68
CA PRO A 22 5.20 -12.51 12.14
C PRO A 22 6.29 -13.37 12.80
N GLY A 23 7.07 -12.75 13.69
CA GLY A 23 8.18 -13.42 14.38
C GLY A 23 9.47 -13.56 13.57
N ALA A 24 9.52 -13.13 12.31
CA ALA A 24 10.76 -13.10 11.54
C ALA A 24 11.77 -12.13 12.16
N THR A 25 13.06 -12.48 12.05
CA THR A 25 14.15 -11.60 12.48
C THR A 25 14.84 -10.96 11.28
N LEU A 26 15.32 -9.71 11.44
CA LEU A 26 16.17 -9.04 10.45
C LEU A 26 17.45 -9.84 10.11
N LYS A 27 17.86 -10.80 10.96
CA LYS A 27 18.99 -11.70 10.67
C LYS A 27 18.59 -12.85 9.74
N GLY A 28 17.42 -13.45 9.97
CA GLY A 28 16.88 -14.53 9.12
C GLY A 28 16.62 -14.02 7.70
N ILE A 29 15.68 -13.09 7.55
CA ILE A 29 15.29 -12.54 6.23
C ILE A 29 16.49 -11.98 5.46
N ALA A 30 17.49 -11.38 6.13
CA ALA A 30 18.70 -10.94 5.45
C ALA A 30 19.59 -12.10 4.96
N ALA A 31 19.70 -13.20 5.70
CA ALA A 31 20.40 -14.39 5.27
C ALA A 31 19.67 -15.09 4.12
N ASP A 32 18.35 -15.25 4.22
CA ASP A 32 17.48 -15.89 3.22
C ASP A 32 17.52 -15.14 1.87
N LEU A 33 17.58 -13.80 1.92
CA LEU A 33 17.74 -12.92 0.74
C LEU A 33 19.20 -12.70 0.31
N GLY A 34 20.19 -13.28 1.00
CA GLY A 34 21.62 -13.12 0.68
C GLY A 34 22.19 -11.69 0.86
N ILE A 35 21.52 -10.85 1.64
CA ILE A 35 21.85 -9.43 1.87
C ILE A 35 22.47 -9.20 3.26
N SER A 36 23.01 -7.99 3.50
CA SER A 36 23.46 -7.64 4.84
C SER A 36 22.29 -7.21 5.73
N ARG A 37 22.29 -7.64 7.00
CA ARG A 37 21.34 -7.17 8.02
C ARG A 37 21.31 -5.64 8.13
N GLY A 38 22.46 -4.99 7.88
CA GLY A 38 22.56 -3.52 7.87
C GLY A 38 21.77 -2.88 6.73
N ALA A 39 21.85 -3.44 5.51
CA ALA A 39 21.08 -2.95 4.37
C ALA A 39 19.57 -3.20 4.56
N LEU A 40 19.18 -4.39 5.04
CA LEU A 40 17.76 -4.65 5.35
C LEU A 40 17.24 -3.70 6.45
N ARG A 41 18.03 -3.43 7.49
CA ARG A 41 17.69 -2.43 8.52
C ARG A 41 17.51 -1.04 7.90
N GLU A 42 18.46 -0.57 7.09
CA GLU A 42 18.39 0.72 6.40
C GLU A 42 17.12 0.84 5.53
N TRP A 43 16.73 -0.25 4.84
CA TRP A 43 15.52 -0.27 4.03
C TRP A 43 14.24 -0.31 4.87
N VAL A 44 14.22 -1.05 5.98
CA VAL A 44 13.11 -1.04 6.94
C VAL A 44 12.98 0.32 7.64
N GLU A 45 14.08 1.02 7.92
CA GLU A 45 14.04 2.39 8.48
C GLU A 45 13.60 3.43 7.43
N LYS A 46 14.00 3.27 6.16
CA LYS A 46 13.69 4.20 5.07
C LYS A 46 12.31 4.00 4.43
N HIS A 47 11.84 2.75 4.31
CA HIS A 47 10.54 2.40 3.69
C HIS A 47 9.51 1.98 4.75
N GLY A 48 9.93 1.25 5.79
CA GLY A 48 9.06 0.70 6.85
C GLY A 48 8.74 1.68 7.98
N SER A 49 8.54 2.96 7.67
CA SER A 49 8.19 4.04 8.62
C SER A 49 6.78 3.84 9.20
N GLY A 50 6.62 2.83 10.07
CA GLY A 50 5.34 2.39 10.62
C GLY A 50 5.28 1.00 11.24
N SER A 51 6.35 0.17 11.15
CA SER A 51 6.38 -1.15 11.80
C SER A 51 7.45 -1.25 12.90
N THR A 52 7.11 -0.77 14.09
CA THR A 52 7.96 -0.90 15.29
C THR A 52 7.59 -2.15 16.08
N THR A 53 8.06 -3.32 15.62
CA THR A 53 8.11 -4.53 16.46
C THR A 53 9.34 -4.48 17.38
N THR A 54 9.18 -3.80 18.52
CA THR A 54 9.93 -3.94 19.79
C THR A 54 11.43 -4.29 19.70
N GLY A 55 12.32 -3.29 19.76
CA GLY A 55 13.76 -3.54 19.54
C GLY A 55 14.82 -2.52 20.02
N THR A 56 14.52 -1.67 21.01
CA THR A 56 15.50 -0.82 21.75
C THR A 56 16.18 0.37 21.01
N ALA A 57 16.28 1.49 21.75
CA ALA A 57 17.11 2.69 21.54
C ALA A 57 16.75 3.73 20.45
N SER A 58 16.18 4.84 20.95
CA SER A 58 16.52 6.25 20.63
C SER A 58 16.04 6.93 19.33
N THR A 59 15.22 7.97 19.56
CA THR A 59 14.85 9.12 18.70
C THR A 59 16.04 10.08 18.42
N PRO A 60 15.95 11.14 17.57
CA PRO A 60 14.75 11.85 17.10
C PRO A 60 14.57 12.01 15.57
N ALA A 61 13.39 12.50 15.18
CA ALA A 61 13.01 12.83 13.80
C ALA A 61 13.02 14.36 13.57
N PRO A 62 13.01 14.80 12.29
CA PRO A 62 12.39 16.06 11.91
C PRO A 62 11.22 15.88 10.91
N ALA A 63 10.18 16.70 11.10
CA ALA A 63 9.21 17.14 10.09
C ALA A 63 8.56 16.10 9.15
N ARG A 64 7.45 15.52 9.62
CA ARG A 64 6.18 15.46 8.86
C ARG A 64 6.18 14.68 7.53
N ALA A 65 6.77 13.48 7.52
CA ALA A 65 6.14 12.41 6.76
C ALA A 65 4.69 12.21 7.27
N GLU A 66 3.73 12.06 6.36
CA GLU A 66 2.36 11.68 6.70
C GLU A 66 2.41 10.31 7.39
N SER A 67 1.95 10.21 8.65
CA SER A 67 2.07 8.96 9.41
C SER A 67 1.28 7.86 8.71
N GLN A 68 1.77 6.62 8.71
CA GLN A 68 1.07 5.57 7.94
C GLN A 68 -0.35 5.31 8.44
N ALA A 69 -0.66 5.57 9.71
CA ALA A 69 -2.05 5.61 10.19
C ALA A 69 -2.88 6.72 9.49
N ALA A 70 -2.36 7.96 9.37
CA ALA A 70 -3.05 9.02 8.65
C ALA A 70 -3.18 8.73 7.15
N LYS A 71 -2.15 8.13 6.53
CA LYS A 71 -2.18 7.70 5.12
C LYS A 71 -3.21 6.59 4.88
N VAL A 72 -3.28 5.60 5.77
CA VAL A 72 -4.30 4.52 5.72
C VAL A 72 -5.70 5.13 5.84
N LEU A 73 -5.96 5.94 6.88
CA LEU A 73 -7.26 6.59 7.07
C LEU A 73 -7.66 7.48 5.87
N ARG A 74 -6.70 8.16 5.22
CA ARG A 74 -6.97 8.94 4.01
C ARG A 74 -7.33 8.05 2.83
N LEU A 75 -6.60 6.95 2.62
CA LEU A 75 -6.86 5.98 1.54
C LEU A 75 -8.18 5.23 1.76
N GLU A 76 -8.55 4.92 3.00
CA GLU A 76 -9.85 4.31 3.36
C GLU A 76 -11.00 5.27 3.05
N ALA A 77 -10.89 6.55 3.42
CA ALA A 77 -11.87 7.58 3.10
C ALA A 77 -11.98 7.85 1.58
N GLU A 78 -10.85 7.85 0.87
CA GLU A 78 -10.78 7.98 -0.59
C GLU A 78 -11.45 6.78 -1.29
N ASN A 79 -11.18 5.56 -0.83
CA ASN A 79 -11.78 4.34 -1.36
C ASN A 79 -13.30 4.30 -1.11
N ALA A 80 -13.76 4.59 0.11
CA ALA A 80 -15.18 4.65 0.44
C ALA A 80 -15.94 5.69 -0.41
N ARG A 81 -15.31 6.84 -0.71
CA ARG A 81 -15.86 7.81 -1.66
C ARG A 81 -15.95 7.23 -3.08
N LEU A 82 -14.89 6.59 -3.57
CA LEU A 82 -14.86 6.01 -4.92
C LEU A 82 -15.87 4.88 -5.09
N GLU A 83 -16.12 4.07 -4.05
CA GLU A 83 -17.18 3.05 -4.07
C GLU A 83 -18.59 3.67 -4.12
N ALA A 84 -18.85 4.75 -3.37
CA ALA A 84 -20.11 5.48 -3.43
C ALA A 84 -20.34 6.15 -4.81
N GLU A 85 -19.29 6.72 -5.40
CA GLU A 85 -19.32 7.33 -6.73
C GLU A 85 -19.56 6.27 -7.82
N LYS A 86 -18.88 5.11 -7.72
CA LYS A 86 -19.09 3.93 -8.58
C LYS A 86 -20.51 3.38 -8.48
N LEU A 87 -21.08 3.27 -7.27
CA LEU A 87 -22.46 2.83 -7.06
C LEU A 87 -23.46 3.79 -7.73
N LYS A 88 -23.27 5.11 -7.54
CA LYS A 88 -24.08 6.15 -8.18
C LYS A 88 -24.05 6.01 -9.72
N LEU A 89 -22.86 5.93 -10.31
CA LEU A 89 -22.68 5.80 -11.76
C LEU A 89 -23.28 4.50 -12.33
N GLN A 90 -23.26 3.39 -11.56
CA GLN A 90 -23.95 2.16 -11.93
C GLN A 90 -25.47 2.34 -11.95
N THR A 91 -26.05 2.98 -10.93
CA THR A 91 -27.48 3.29 -10.87
C THR A 91 -27.90 4.22 -12.02
N GLU A 92 -27.16 5.29 -12.29
CA GLU A 92 -27.41 6.20 -13.41
C GLU A 92 -27.35 5.48 -14.77
N ARG A 93 -26.33 4.63 -14.98
CA ARG A 93 -26.21 3.78 -16.19
C ARG A 93 -27.43 2.88 -16.36
N ASP A 94 -27.92 2.25 -15.29
CA ASP A 94 -29.00 1.28 -15.39
C ASP A 94 -30.38 1.94 -15.55
N ILE A 95 -30.58 3.13 -14.97
CA ILE A 95 -31.72 4.01 -15.30
C ILE A 95 -31.68 4.40 -16.78
N LEU A 96 -30.54 4.89 -17.29
CA LEU A 96 -30.38 5.27 -18.70
C LEU A 96 -30.59 4.07 -19.65
N ARG A 97 -30.13 2.87 -19.25
CA ARG A 97 -30.33 1.63 -20.01
C ARG A 97 -31.80 1.18 -20.01
N GLN A 98 -32.53 1.41 -18.92
CA GLN A 98 -33.97 1.14 -18.86
C GLN A 98 -34.76 2.14 -19.69
N ALA A 99 -34.43 3.43 -19.63
CA ALA A 99 -35.01 4.47 -20.49
C ALA A 99 -34.73 4.19 -21.99
N ALA A 100 -33.50 3.82 -22.35
CA ALA A 100 -33.16 3.46 -23.73
C ALA A 100 -33.94 2.24 -24.25
N LYS A 101 -34.18 1.22 -23.41
CA LYS A 101 -35.08 0.10 -23.75
C LYS A 101 -36.53 0.55 -23.94
N TYR A 102 -37.01 1.44 -23.09
CA TYR A 102 -38.37 1.97 -23.13
C TYR A 102 -38.62 2.74 -24.43
N PHE A 103 -37.78 3.74 -24.74
CA PHE A 103 -37.86 4.50 -25.98
C PHE A 103 -37.67 3.64 -27.24
N ALA A 104 -36.76 2.67 -27.23
CA ALA A 104 -36.58 1.74 -28.36
C ALA A 104 -37.77 0.75 -28.54
N GLY A 105 -38.63 0.61 -27.53
CA GLY A 105 -39.92 -0.07 -27.65
C GLY A 105 -41.00 0.85 -28.26
N GLU A 106 -41.07 2.10 -27.81
CA GLU A 106 -42.07 3.08 -28.27
C GLU A 106 -41.82 3.62 -29.70
N THR A 107 -40.58 3.61 -30.20
CA THR A 107 -40.27 4.05 -31.58
C THR A 107 -40.56 3.01 -32.67
N ASN A 108 -41.43 2.03 -32.40
CA ASN A 108 -41.93 1.11 -33.42
C ASN A 108 -43.27 1.63 -33.98
N TRP A 109 -43.20 2.49 -35.00
CA TRP A 109 -44.30 2.98 -35.81
C TRP A 109 -43.92 3.02 -37.30
#